data_AF-A0A940FPF7-F1
#
_entry.id   AF-A0A940FPF7-F1
#
_cell.length_a   1.000
_cell.length_b   1.000
_cell.length_c   1.000
_cell.angle_alpha   90.00
_cell.angle_beta   90.00
_cell.angle_gamma   90.00
#
_symmetry.space_group_name_H-M   'P 1'
#
loop_
_entity.id
_entity.type
_entity.pdbx_description
1 polymer ?
#
loop_
_entity_poly.entity_id
_entity_poly.type
_entity_poly.pdbx_seq_one_letter_code
_entity_poly.pdbx_strand_id
1 'polypeptide(L)'
;LAVLAGVFTRSSALALAVFSLAAGVLFHADLADQNQFIHLMKNVAIGGGFLMLAANGAGAFSVDAWRSERKLSSPTLSTGGAL
;
A
#
# COMPACT_ATOMS: atom_id res chain seq x y z
N LEU A 1 1.15 0.22 11.43
CA LEU A 1 1.14 1.68 11.72
C LEU A 1 1.59 2.53 10.54
N ALA A 2 2.71 2.22 9.85
CA ALA A 2 3.13 2.97 8.65
C ALA A 2 2.09 2.99 7.49
N VAL A 3 1.42 1.87 7.22
CA VAL A 3 0.31 1.80 6.23
C VAL A 3 -0.90 2.65 6.65
N LEU A 4 -1.24 2.66 7.94
CA LEU A 4 -2.33 3.47 8.52
C LEU A 4 -2.00 4.96 8.57
N ALA A 5 -0.73 5.33 8.74
CA ALA A 5 -0.28 6.71 8.84
C ALA A 5 -0.18 7.42 7.47
N GLY A 6 -0.41 6.73 6.35
CA GLY A 6 -0.50 7.36 5.03
C GLY A 6 0.80 7.95 4.49
N VAL A 7 1.95 7.66 5.12
CA VAL A 7 3.28 8.11 4.72
C VAL A 7 4.02 6.87 4.21
N PHE A 8 4.38 6.81 2.92
CA PHE A 8 4.95 5.62 2.23
C PHE A 8 4.03 4.39 2.10
N THR A 9 2.77 4.61 1.76
CA THR A 9 1.78 3.52 1.61
C THR A 9 2.10 2.53 0.51
N ARG A 10 2.66 2.95 -0.63
CA ARG A 10 3.09 2.03 -1.70
C ARG A 10 4.25 1.12 -1.27
N SER A 11 5.34 1.68 -0.75
CA SER A 11 6.52 0.90 -0.34
C SER A 11 6.21 -0.04 0.83
N SER A 12 5.42 0.42 1.80
CA SER A 12 5.00 -0.39 2.95
C SER A 12 4.07 -1.53 2.53
N ALA A 13 3.11 -1.27 1.62
CA ALA A 13 2.23 -2.30 1.10
C ALA A 13 3.01 -3.35 0.29
N LEU A 14 3.99 -2.94 -0.50
CA LEU A 14 4.85 -3.86 -1.26
C LEU A 14 5.70 -4.74 -0.32
N ALA A 15 6.31 -4.15 0.72
CA ALA A 15 7.06 -4.89 1.71
C ALA A 15 6.18 -5.92 2.46
N LEU A 16 4.96 -5.53 2.86
CA LEU A 16 4.00 -6.44 3.51
C LEU A 16 3.49 -7.54 2.58
N ALA A 17 3.27 -7.22 1.30
CA ALA A 17 2.88 -8.21 0.30
C ALA A 17 3.96 -9.29 0.13
N VAL A 18 5.21 -8.87 -0.05
CA VAL A 18 6.37 -9.78 -0.17
C VAL A 18 6.55 -10.60 1.10
N PHE A 19 6.49 -9.97 2.28
CA PHE A 19 6.60 -10.66 3.55
C PHE A 19 5.51 -11.72 3.73
N SER A 20 4.25 -11.38 3.41
CA SER A 20 3.11 -12.31 3.52
C SER A 20 3.29 -13.52 2.60
N LEU A 21 3.69 -13.29 1.34
CA LEU A 21 3.95 -14.38 0.39
C LEU A 21 5.12 -15.26 0.84
N ALA A 22 6.23 -14.65 1.29
CA ALA A 22 7.38 -15.38 1.80
C ALA A 22 7.02 -16.23 3.03
N ALA A 23 6.22 -15.71 3.96
CA ALA A 23 5.76 -16.45 5.13
C ALA A 23 4.85 -17.65 4.76
N GLY A 24 3.99 -17.48 3.75
CA GLY A 24 3.18 -18.58 3.23
C GLY A 24 4.04 -19.70 2.65
N VAL A 25 4.97 -19.35 1.76
CA VAL A 25 5.83 -20.32 1.06
C VAL A 25 6.83 -20.99 1.99
N LEU A 26 7.47 -20.26 2.92
CA LEU A 26 8.50 -20.82 3.78
C LEU A 26 7.95 -21.74 4.89
N PHE A 27 6.73 -21.49 5.37
CA PHE A 27 6.18 -22.21 6.53
C PHE A 27 5.03 -23.17 6.19
N HIS A 28 4.39 -23.03 5.01
CA HIS A 28 3.18 -23.78 4.66
C HIS A 28 3.18 -24.29 3.20
N ALA A 29 4.34 -24.71 2.67
CA ALA A 29 4.47 -25.23 1.30
C ALA A 29 4.09 -26.71 1.11
N ASP A 30 3.56 -27.38 2.13
CA ASP A 30 3.09 -28.76 1.99
C ASP A 30 1.68 -28.76 1.35
N LEU A 31 1.64 -28.89 0.02
CA LEU A 31 0.40 -28.83 -0.77
C LEU A 31 -0.46 -30.08 -0.63
N ALA A 32 0.07 -31.18 -0.05
CA ALA A 32 -0.66 -32.42 0.15
C ALA A 32 -1.48 -32.41 1.46
N ASP A 33 -1.10 -31.57 2.41
CA ASP A 33 -1.86 -31.33 3.64
C ASP A 33 -2.85 -30.17 3.44
N GLN A 34 -4.15 -30.47 3.52
CA GLN A 34 -5.22 -29.50 3.36
C GLN A 34 -5.12 -28.32 4.35
N ASN A 35 -4.66 -28.55 5.58
CA ASN A 35 -4.52 -27.49 6.58
C ASN A 35 -3.37 -26.53 6.23
N GLN A 36 -2.25 -27.06 5.74
CA GLN A 36 -1.13 -26.27 5.25
C GLN A 36 -1.52 -25.47 4.01
N PHE A 37 -2.23 -26.09 3.07
CA PHE A 37 -2.76 -25.42 1.88
C PHE A 37 -3.70 -24.25 2.22
N ILE A 38 -4.60 -24.42 3.19
CA ILE A 38 -5.48 -23.33 3.65
C ILE A 38 -4.67 -22.16 4.23
N HIS A 39 -3.64 -22.43 5.01
CA HIS A 39 -2.77 -21.39 5.57
C HIS A 39 -1.90 -20.69 4.52
N LEU A 40 -1.41 -21.41 3.51
CA LEU A 40 -0.74 -20.85 2.35
C LEU A 40 -1.68 -19.89 1.60
N MET A 41 -2.88 -20.36 1.26
CA MET A 41 -3.89 -19.57 0.55
C MET A 41 -4.31 -18.32 1.34
N LYS A 42 -4.39 -18.41 2.67
CA LYS A 42 -4.60 -17.24 3.54
C LYS A 42 -3.50 -16.19 3.35
N ASN A 43 -2.23 -16.61 3.39
CA ASN A 43 -1.09 -15.71 3.22
C ASN A 43 -1.02 -15.12 1.80
N VAL A 44 -1.42 -15.88 0.79
CA VAL A 44 -1.55 -15.40 -0.60
C VAL A 44 -2.67 -14.36 -0.72
N ALA A 45 -3.84 -14.59 -0.13
CA ALA A 45 -4.95 -13.64 -0.15
C ALA A 45 -4.58 -12.31 0.54
N ILE A 46 -3.90 -12.38 1.69
CA ILE A 46 -3.40 -11.20 2.42
C ILE A 46 -2.35 -10.46 1.58
N GLY A 47 -1.39 -11.19 1.02
CA GLY A 47 -0.36 -10.62 0.13
C GLY A 47 -0.97 -9.94 -1.09
N GLY A 48 -1.97 -10.57 -1.72
CA GLY A 48 -2.73 -10.03 -2.84
C GLY A 48 -3.49 -8.75 -2.48
N GLY A 49 -4.11 -8.68 -1.30
CA GLY A 49 -4.76 -7.46 -0.80
C GLY A 49 -3.77 -6.29 -0.65
N PHE A 50 -2.57 -6.56 -0.13
CA PHE A 50 -1.51 -5.55 -0.05
C PHE A 50 -0.97 -5.16 -1.44
N LEU A 51 -0.88 -6.10 -2.38
CA LEU A 51 -0.46 -5.83 -3.76
C LEU A 51 -1.49 -4.95 -4.50
N MET A 52 -2.78 -5.21 -4.27
CA MET A 52 -3.88 -4.37 -4.77
C MET A 52 -3.82 -2.96 -4.17
N LEU A 53 -3.49 -2.83 -2.88
CA LEU A 53 -3.28 -1.55 -2.21
C LEU A 53 -2.03 -0.81 -2.77
N ALA A 54 -0.96 -1.53 -3.08
CA ALA A 54 0.21 -0.96 -3.72
C ALA A 54 -0.10 -0.47 -5.16
N ALA A 55 -0.88 -1.24 -5.92
CA ALA A 55 -1.28 -0.89 -7.29
C ALA A 55 -2.18 0.35 -7.32
N ASN A 56 -3.25 0.37 -6.52
CA ASN A 56 -4.24 1.46 -6.48
C ASN A 56 -3.79 2.67 -5.64
N GLY A 57 -2.75 2.52 -4.81
CA GLY A 57 -2.34 3.54 -3.85
C GLY A 57 -3.30 3.67 -2.66
N ALA A 58 -2.97 4.49 -1.67
CA ALA A 58 -3.75 4.61 -0.44
C ALA A 58 -5.00 5.50 -0.52
N GLY A 59 -5.46 5.82 -1.74
CA GLY A 59 -6.63 6.68 -1.98
C GLY A 59 -6.45 8.13 -1.50
N ALA A 60 -7.51 8.93 -1.71
CA ALA A 60 -7.56 10.36 -1.38
C ALA A 60 -7.40 10.69 0.12
N PHE A 61 -7.55 9.72 1.01
CA PHE A 61 -7.36 9.89 2.46
C PHE A 61 -5.92 9.63 2.93
N SER A 62 -4.96 9.50 2.02
CA SER A 62 -3.55 9.33 2.38
C SER A 62 -2.86 10.66 2.70
N VAL A 63 -2.00 10.69 3.73
CA VAL A 63 -1.15 11.85 4.07
C VAL A 63 -0.27 12.28 2.90
N ASP A 64 0.11 11.34 2.02
CA ASP A 64 0.84 11.60 0.78
C ASP A 64 0.01 12.38 -0.25
N ALA A 65 -1.29 12.05 -0.40
CA ALA A 65 -2.23 12.80 -1.23
C ALA A 65 -2.43 14.23 -0.69
N TRP A 66 -2.60 14.36 0.63
CA TRP A 66 -2.75 15.65 1.31
C TRP A 66 -1.51 16.56 1.16
N ARG A 67 -0.29 16.00 1.10
CA ARG A 67 0.93 16.76 0.83
C ARG A 67 1.06 17.18 -0.63
N SER A 68 0.57 16.37 -1.57
CA SER A 68 0.59 16.69 -3.00
C SER A 68 -0.38 17.82 -3.35
N GLU A 69 -1.55 17.87 -2.72
CA GLU A 69 -2.50 18.99 -2.90
C GLU A 69 -1.93 20.34 -2.41
N ARG A 70 -1.14 20.35 -1.34
CA ARG A 70 -0.46 21.58 -0.88
C ARG A 70 0.57 22.11 -1.87
N LYS A 71 1.10 21.31 -2.80
CA LYS A 71 1.95 21.82 -3.87
C LYS A 71 1.14 22.49 -4.99
N LEU A 72 -0.09 22.04 -5.24
CA LEU A 72 -1.00 22.61 -6.24
C LEU A 72 -1.71 23.89 -5.75
N SER A 73 -1.89 24.06 -4.43
CA SER A 73 -2.43 25.29 -3.84
C SER A 73 -1.40 26.40 -3.64
N SER A 74 -0.26 26.35 -4.33
CA SER A 74 0.66 27.50 -4.40
C SER A 74 -0.13 28.67 -4.99
N PRO A 75 -0.39 29.74 -4.22
CA PRO A 75 -1.25 30.82 -4.69
C PRO A 75 -0.56 31.55 -5.85
N THR A 76 -1.09 31.43 -7.06
CA THR A 76 -0.89 32.42 -8.12
C THR A 76 -1.72 33.68 -7.90
N LEU A 77 -2.04 34.01 -6.65
CA LEU A 77 -2.57 35.32 -6.28
C LEU A 77 -1.38 36.24 -5.98
N SER A 78 -0.86 36.90 -7.02
CA SER A 78 -0.31 38.28 -6.99
C SER A 78 0.76 38.52 -8.07
N THR A 79 0.40 38.47 -9.35
CA THR A 79 0.99 39.37 -10.38
C THR A 79 0.07 39.38 -11.61
N GLY A 80 -0.63 40.43 -12.00
CA GLY A 80 -0.69 41.78 -11.46
C GLY A 80 -1.97 42.47 -11.93
N GLY A 81 -2.59 43.21 -11.01
CA GLY A 81 -3.19 44.49 -11.36
C GLY A 81 -2.11 45.55 -11.16
N ALA A 82 -1.37 45.86 -12.21
CA ALA A 82 -0.58 47.07 -12.33
C ALA A 82 -0.33 47.31 -13.81
N LEU A 83 -1.10 48.24 -14.36
CA LEU A 83 -0.99 48.90 -15.67
C LEU A 83 -1.63 48.16 -16.86
#